data_AF-A0A067ENZ1-F1
#
_entry.id   AF-A0A067ENZ1-F1
#
_cell.length_a   1.000
_cell.length_b   1.000
_cell.length_c   1.000
_cell.angle_alpha   90.00
_cell.angle_beta   90.00
_cell.angle_gamma   90.00
#
_symmetry.space_group_name_H-M   'P 1'
#
loop_
_entity.id
_entity.type
_entity.pdbx_description
1 polymer ?
#
loop_
_entity_poly.entity_id
_entity_poly.type
_entity_poly.pdbx_seq_one_letter_code
_entity_poly.pdbx_strand_id
1 'polypeptide(L)'
;MSLNSIIWSSYIMFSSRFSILPVQNLPFIENMEKRIKSASLLLDASLGHCFVHGLEHQNANVIYNCLRAYAAIDNTRNAEEIFCNTVVAPLMQKIIPHGPSEALAGASGDELESDYEQIKQCVEKDCKFLLDISSAENSGLHVFDFLANSILKEVLSAIQKGKPGAFSPGRPTQFLRNYKSSLDFLAYLEGYCPSRSAVAKFRAEAIYVEFMKQWNVGVYFSLRFQEIAGALDSALTAASLAPVQNSNSNQGNSQALTLKQSVTLLDSMKSCWRQDVFLLPCSDKFLRLSLQLLSRYSNWLSSGLAARSSGHASFNPGNEWAISAAPDDFIYIIHDINCLATEVSGDYLTHVLQLLSSCSSEVLDLVKQSILEGGKSLSSMLPVVINTIVDALVEKAVEDLRQLKGITATYRMTNKPLPVRHSPYVSGVLRPLKTLLEGERAMTYLTPEAKNELLLDAATQITSRYHELAAELISVARKTESSLLKIRQGAQRRAGASSDVSDHNVSDTDKICMQLFLDIQEYGRSLAALGVQAADIPPYRSLWQCVAPSDRQSLIKF
;
A
#
# COMPACT_ATOMS: atom_id res chain seq x y z
N MET A 1 59.65 -9.85 47.12
CA MET A 1 58.77 -9.96 48.31
C MET A 1 57.62 -10.90 47.94
N SER A 2 57.42 -11.97 48.69
CA SER A 2 56.80 -13.22 48.23
C SER A 2 55.27 -13.17 48.07
N LEU A 3 54.74 -13.97 47.13
CA LEU A 3 53.31 -14.19 46.85
C LEU A 3 52.45 -14.46 48.11
N ASN A 4 53.05 -14.98 49.18
CA ASN A 4 52.37 -15.23 50.45
C ASN A 4 51.90 -13.94 51.14
N SER A 5 52.52 -12.80 50.88
CA SER A 5 52.09 -11.50 51.43
C SER A 5 50.82 -10.96 50.77
N ILE A 6 50.57 -11.32 49.51
CA ILE A 6 49.40 -10.85 48.75
C ILE A 6 48.18 -11.71 49.11
N ILE A 7 48.36 -13.03 49.24
CA ILE A 7 47.30 -13.95 49.66
C ILE A 7 46.81 -13.62 51.09
N TRP A 8 47.72 -13.28 52.00
CA TRP A 8 47.35 -12.82 53.35
C TRP A 8 46.61 -11.48 53.34
N SER A 9 47.00 -10.55 52.46
CA SER A 9 46.31 -9.25 52.35
C SER A 9 44.90 -9.39 51.75
N SER A 10 44.70 -10.30 50.79
CA SER A 10 43.39 -10.63 50.25
C SER A 10 42.51 -11.38 51.26
N TYR A 11 43.06 -12.27 52.08
CA TYR A 11 42.33 -12.98 53.13
C TYR A 11 41.84 -12.03 54.24
N ILE A 12 42.65 -11.03 54.60
CA ILE A 12 42.26 -9.97 55.55
C ILE A 12 41.18 -9.07 54.94
N MET A 13 41.27 -8.72 53.65
CA MET A 13 40.28 -7.88 52.98
C MET A 13 38.91 -8.59 52.83
N PHE A 14 38.92 -9.90 52.56
CA PHE A 14 37.71 -10.73 52.47
C PHE A 14 37.10 -11.01 53.85
N SER A 15 37.94 -11.27 54.87
CA SER A 15 37.49 -11.44 56.26
C SER A 15 36.94 -10.15 56.87
N SER A 16 37.34 -8.97 56.36
CA SER A 16 36.83 -7.68 56.83
C SER A 16 35.45 -7.34 56.26
N ARG A 17 35.07 -7.88 55.09
CA ARG A 17 33.75 -7.61 54.48
C ARG A 17 32.62 -8.48 55.06
N PHE A 18 32.91 -9.62 55.68
CA PHE A 18 31.89 -10.59 56.10
C PHE A 18 31.70 -10.74 57.63
N SER A 19 32.34 -9.92 58.47
CA SER A 19 32.19 -10.01 59.93
C SER A 19 32.32 -8.66 60.63
N ILE A 20 31.49 -7.66 60.27
CA ILE A 20 31.49 -6.37 60.99
C ILE A 20 30.06 -5.82 61.12
N LEU A 21 29.32 -6.34 62.09
CA LEU A 21 28.21 -5.67 62.78
C LEU A 21 28.34 -6.19 64.23
N PRO A 22 28.90 -5.43 65.21
CA PRO A 22 28.77 -3.98 65.44
C PRO A 22 30.12 -3.32 65.80
N VAL A 23 30.91 -2.89 64.80
CA VAL A 23 32.24 -2.29 65.08
C VAL A 23 32.47 -0.95 64.37
N GLN A 24 31.41 -0.30 63.88
CA GLN A 24 31.48 0.94 63.09
C GLN A 24 31.89 2.20 63.87
N ASN A 25 32.00 2.16 65.21
CA ASN A 25 32.21 3.36 66.04
C ASN A 25 33.48 3.32 66.93
N LEU A 26 34.50 2.53 66.55
CA LEU A 26 35.79 2.55 67.26
C LEU A 26 36.78 3.48 66.54
N PRO A 27 37.44 4.43 67.24
CA PRO A 27 38.38 5.40 66.65
C PRO A 27 39.54 4.76 65.85
N PHE A 28 39.94 3.54 66.22
CA PHE A 28 40.95 2.77 65.52
C PHE A 28 40.48 2.29 64.13
N ILE A 29 39.21 1.89 64.03
CA ILE A 29 38.62 1.42 62.76
C ILE A 29 38.39 2.59 61.82
N GLU A 30 37.95 3.74 62.31
CA GLU A 30 37.87 4.97 61.50
C GLU A 30 39.24 5.39 60.95
N ASN A 31 40.31 5.29 61.76
CA ASN A 31 41.66 5.62 61.33
C ASN A 31 42.20 4.59 60.32
N MET A 32 41.93 3.30 60.52
CA MET A 32 42.24 2.25 59.54
C MET A 32 41.47 2.47 58.23
N GLU A 33 40.19 2.82 58.29
CA GLU A 33 39.37 3.11 57.11
C GLU A 33 39.93 4.29 56.32
N LYS A 34 40.34 5.38 56.99
CA LYS A 34 41.01 6.53 56.36
C LYS A 34 42.33 6.12 55.67
N ARG A 35 43.13 5.27 56.30
CA ARG A 35 44.39 4.76 55.73
C ARG A 35 44.14 3.83 54.53
N ILE A 36 43.14 2.96 54.61
CA ILE A 36 42.75 2.07 53.50
C ILE A 36 42.23 2.90 52.31
N LYS A 37 41.39 3.91 52.55
CA LYS A 37 40.93 4.85 51.51
C LYS A 37 42.10 5.60 50.86
N SER A 38 43.05 6.09 51.66
CA SER A 38 44.24 6.78 51.14
C SER A 38 45.13 5.85 50.29
N ALA A 39 45.31 4.61 50.73
CA ALA A 39 46.05 3.60 49.98
C ALA A 39 45.34 3.20 48.68
N SER A 40 44.00 3.10 48.69
CA SER A 40 43.20 2.85 47.48
C SER A 40 43.37 3.96 46.46
N LEU A 41 43.28 5.23 46.88
CA LEU A 41 43.47 6.38 45.99
C LEU A 41 44.87 6.42 45.37
N LEU A 42 45.91 6.13 46.16
CA LEU A 42 47.28 6.04 45.66
C LEU A 42 47.46 4.88 44.68
N LEU A 43 46.83 3.74 44.95
CA LEU A 43 46.84 2.58 44.06
C LEU A 43 46.13 2.91 42.74
N ASP A 44 44.94 3.49 42.79
CA ASP A 44 44.17 3.89 41.60
C ASP A 44 44.94 4.90 40.73
N ALA A 45 45.58 5.90 41.35
CA ALA A 45 46.39 6.88 40.63
C ALA A 45 47.64 6.26 39.99
N SER A 46 48.34 5.39 40.74
CA SER A 46 49.54 4.72 40.23
C SER A 46 49.21 3.73 39.11
N LEU A 47 48.13 2.97 39.29
CA LEU A 47 47.64 2.01 38.30
C LEU A 47 47.18 2.73 37.04
N GLY A 48 46.50 3.87 37.18
CA GLY A 48 46.08 4.72 36.07
C GLY A 48 47.27 5.25 35.27
N HIS A 49 48.30 5.79 35.93
CA HIS A 49 49.49 6.27 35.25
C HIS A 49 50.23 5.15 34.50
N CYS A 50 50.38 3.97 35.13
CA CYS A 50 50.96 2.80 34.47
C CYS A 50 50.14 2.35 33.26
N PHE A 51 48.81 2.41 33.35
CA PHE A 51 47.94 2.02 32.27
C PHE A 51 48.00 3.01 31.10
N VAL A 52 47.96 4.31 31.35
CA VAL A 52 48.16 5.36 30.33
C VAL A 52 49.49 5.17 29.62
N HIS A 53 50.59 5.02 30.36
CA HIS A 53 51.91 4.78 29.77
C HIS A 53 51.93 3.48 28.93
N GLY A 54 51.25 2.43 29.40
CA GLY A 54 51.09 1.19 28.66
C GLY A 54 50.34 1.36 27.34
N LEU A 55 49.29 2.19 27.33
CA LEU A 55 48.50 2.51 26.14
C LEU A 55 49.28 3.35 25.12
N GLU A 56 49.98 4.40 25.57
CA GLU A 56 50.78 5.29 24.70
C GLU A 56 51.89 4.54 23.94
N HIS A 57 52.51 3.55 24.60
CA HIS A 57 53.60 2.76 24.03
C HIS A 57 53.15 1.39 23.49
N GLN A 58 51.85 1.09 23.52
CA GLN A 58 51.25 -0.19 23.13
C GLN A 58 51.96 -1.42 23.75
N ASN A 59 52.37 -1.31 25.02
CA ASN A 59 53.09 -2.39 25.70
C ASN A 59 52.12 -3.42 26.28
N ALA A 60 51.94 -4.53 25.54
CA ALA A 60 51.00 -5.59 25.89
C ALA A 60 51.16 -6.16 27.31
N ASN A 61 52.39 -6.31 27.80
CA ASN A 61 52.65 -6.84 29.14
C ASN A 61 52.21 -5.87 30.24
N VAL A 62 52.46 -4.57 30.06
CA VAL A 62 52.04 -3.54 31.01
C VAL A 62 50.51 -3.46 31.04
N ILE A 63 49.89 -3.40 29.87
CA ILE A 63 48.43 -3.37 29.71
C ILE A 63 47.78 -4.58 30.39
N TYR A 64 48.23 -5.80 30.07
CA TYR A 64 47.66 -7.03 30.65
C TYR A 64 47.75 -7.05 32.18
N ASN A 65 48.90 -6.68 32.74
CA ASN A 65 49.08 -6.63 34.19
C ASN A 65 48.22 -5.54 34.85
N CYS A 66 48.09 -4.37 34.22
CA CYS A 66 47.20 -3.31 34.68
C CYS A 66 45.73 -3.75 34.68
N LEU A 67 45.28 -4.39 33.61
CA LEU A 67 43.89 -4.89 33.51
C LEU A 67 43.60 -5.98 34.55
N ARG A 68 44.55 -6.89 34.80
CA ARG A 68 44.40 -7.87 35.90
C ARG A 68 44.32 -7.21 37.26
N ALA A 69 45.10 -6.16 37.50
CA ALA A 69 45.01 -5.40 38.74
C ALA A 69 43.66 -4.69 38.87
N TYR A 70 43.15 -4.05 37.80
CA TYR A 70 41.82 -3.44 37.78
C TYR A 70 40.69 -4.45 38.03
N ALA A 71 40.78 -5.65 37.44
CA ALA A 71 39.82 -6.72 37.67
C ALA A 71 39.87 -7.22 39.12
N ALA A 72 41.07 -7.30 39.72
CA ALA A 72 41.25 -7.76 41.11
C ALA A 72 40.68 -6.78 42.15
N ILE A 73 40.66 -5.48 41.85
CA ILE A 73 40.09 -4.43 42.71
C ILE A 73 38.63 -4.08 42.37
N ASP A 74 38.01 -4.79 41.41
CA ASP A 74 36.63 -4.55 40.94
C ASP A 74 36.39 -3.11 40.43
N ASN A 75 37.43 -2.50 39.83
CA ASN A 75 37.39 -1.13 39.29
C ASN A 75 37.49 -1.15 37.76
N THR A 76 36.58 -1.88 37.11
CA THR A 76 36.60 -2.07 35.65
C THR A 76 36.29 -0.79 34.88
N ARG A 77 35.34 -0.01 35.39
CA ARG A 77 34.90 1.27 34.79
C ARG A 77 36.04 2.26 34.62
N ASN A 78 36.95 2.36 35.60
CA ASN A 78 38.07 3.30 35.52
C ASN A 78 39.04 2.92 34.40
N ALA A 79 39.32 1.62 34.19
CA ALA A 79 40.15 1.18 33.07
C ALA A 79 39.50 1.50 31.72
N GLU A 80 38.19 1.26 31.58
CA GLU A 80 37.42 1.59 30.37
C GLU A 80 37.42 3.10 30.09
N GLU A 81 37.29 3.92 31.12
CA GLU A 81 37.32 5.38 31.02
C GLU A 81 38.72 5.93 30.69
N ILE A 82 39.78 5.37 31.28
CA ILE A 82 41.15 5.75 30.93
C ILE A 82 41.45 5.41 29.47
N PHE A 83 41.06 4.23 29.00
CA PHE A 83 41.23 3.87 27.59
C PHE A 83 40.42 4.81 26.67
N CYS A 84 39.17 5.11 27.03
CA CYS A 84 38.32 6.05 26.33
C CYS A 84 39.00 7.42 26.18
N ASN A 85 39.46 8.00 27.29
CA ASN A 85 40.05 9.35 27.31
C ASN A 85 41.43 9.43 26.66
N THR A 86 42.23 8.37 26.75
CA THR A 86 43.63 8.37 26.27
C THR A 86 43.72 8.07 24.78
N VAL A 87 42.92 7.13 24.28
CA VAL A 87 43.02 6.62 22.90
C VAL A 87 41.80 7.01 22.06
N VAL A 88 40.59 6.70 22.52
CA VAL A 88 39.38 6.80 21.68
C VAL A 88 38.95 8.26 21.47
N ALA A 89 38.84 9.06 22.53
CA ALA A 89 38.34 10.44 22.47
C ALA A 89 39.20 11.35 21.57
N PRO A 90 40.56 11.33 21.62
CA PRO A 90 41.38 12.10 20.68
C PRO A 90 41.17 11.71 19.22
N LEU A 91 40.96 10.42 18.94
CA LEU A 91 40.66 9.92 17.58
C LEU A 91 39.29 10.41 17.12
N MET A 92 38.27 10.33 17.98
CA MET A 92 36.91 10.78 17.65
C MET A 92 36.85 12.29 17.42
N GLN A 93 37.54 13.08 18.24
CA GLN A 93 37.66 14.54 18.07
C GLN A 93 38.28 14.93 16.72
N LYS A 94 39.18 14.09 16.18
CA LYS A 94 39.82 14.31 14.87
C LYS A 94 38.87 14.02 13.71
N ILE A 95 38.01 13.01 13.84
CA ILE A 95 37.07 12.58 12.79
C ILE A 95 35.80 13.46 12.82
N ILE A 96 35.24 13.67 14.01
CA ILE A 96 34.03 14.45 14.26
C ILE A 96 34.39 15.61 15.21
N PRO A 97 34.93 16.72 14.69
CA PRO A 97 35.33 17.86 15.52
C PRO A 97 34.12 18.56 16.16
N HIS A 98 34.26 18.91 17.43
CA HIS A 98 33.27 19.71 18.17
C HIS A 98 33.68 21.19 18.11
N GLY A 99 33.01 22.01 17.29
CA GLY A 99 33.28 23.44 17.17
C GLY A 99 32.35 24.15 16.17
N PRO A 100 32.26 25.49 16.19
CA PRO A 100 31.35 26.27 15.35
C PRO A 100 31.86 26.30 13.91
N SER A 101 31.72 25.19 13.20
CA SER A 101 31.79 25.13 11.74
C SER A 101 30.39 25.24 11.12
N GLU A 102 29.53 26.06 11.73
CA GLU A 102 28.14 26.31 11.31
C GLU A 102 28.02 27.15 10.03
N ALA A 103 29.12 27.66 9.45
CA ALA A 103 29.04 28.61 8.34
C ALA A 103 29.31 28.04 6.93
N LEU A 104 29.77 26.78 6.78
CA LEU A 104 30.15 26.25 5.45
C LEU A 104 29.74 24.80 5.17
N ALA A 105 29.31 24.02 6.15
CA ALA A 105 28.80 22.68 5.90
C ALA A 105 27.31 22.78 5.54
N GLY A 106 27.02 22.80 4.24
CA GLY A 106 25.65 22.60 3.74
C GLY A 106 25.11 21.22 4.14
N ALA A 107 24.07 20.77 3.44
CA ALA A 107 23.36 19.50 3.63
C ALA A 107 24.22 18.24 3.93
N SER A 108 25.52 18.25 3.64
CA SER A 108 26.54 17.21 3.85
C SER A 108 27.17 17.14 5.25
N GLY A 109 26.94 18.11 6.14
CA GLY A 109 27.59 18.14 7.46
C GLY A 109 27.23 16.95 8.36
N ASP A 110 26.00 16.46 8.26
CA ASP A 110 25.44 15.39 9.11
C ASP A 110 25.53 13.98 8.51
N GLU A 111 26.27 13.77 7.41
CA GLU A 111 26.47 12.43 6.86
C GLU A 111 27.46 11.61 7.71
N LEU A 112 27.09 10.38 8.06
CA LEU A 112 27.90 9.52 8.93
C LEU A 112 28.70 8.43 8.19
N GLU A 113 28.39 8.15 6.92
CA GLU A 113 28.99 7.03 6.18
C GLU A 113 30.51 7.13 6.10
N SER A 114 31.04 8.30 5.69
CA SER A 114 32.48 8.56 5.62
C SER A 114 33.12 8.60 7.01
N ASP A 115 32.42 9.15 8.01
CA ASP A 115 32.94 9.17 9.38
C ASP A 115 33.10 7.75 9.92
N TYR A 116 32.09 6.90 9.73
CA TYR A 116 32.16 5.50 10.17
C TYR A 116 33.28 4.74 9.49
N GLU A 117 33.53 4.97 8.20
CA GLU A 117 34.66 4.34 7.51
C GLU A 117 36.00 4.75 8.12
N GLN A 118 36.17 6.04 8.46
CA GLN A 118 37.36 6.51 9.16
C GLN A 118 37.45 5.95 10.59
N ILE A 119 36.33 5.85 11.31
CA ILE A 119 36.27 5.28 12.66
C ILE A 119 36.68 3.81 12.61
N LYS A 120 36.18 3.02 11.65
CA LYS A 120 36.56 1.60 11.48
C LYS A 120 38.06 1.45 11.29
N GLN A 121 38.67 2.27 10.43
CA GLN A 121 40.12 2.27 10.21
C GLN A 121 40.91 2.61 11.49
N CYS A 122 40.45 3.60 12.26
CA CYS A 122 41.04 3.93 13.56
C CYS A 122 40.89 2.81 14.59
N VAL A 123 39.74 2.14 14.65
CA VAL A 123 39.53 1.01 15.57
C VAL A 123 40.48 -0.14 15.22
N GLU A 124 40.62 -0.48 13.95
CA GLU A 124 41.53 -1.55 13.51
C GLU A 124 43.00 -1.23 13.81
N LYS A 125 43.40 0.03 13.62
CA LYS A 125 44.80 0.45 13.79
C LYS A 125 45.17 0.69 15.26
N ASP A 126 44.31 1.39 15.99
CA ASP A 126 44.67 2.02 17.27
C ASP A 126 43.93 1.41 18.47
N CYS A 127 42.91 0.58 18.28
CA CYS A 127 42.16 -0.06 19.37
C CYS A 127 42.32 -1.59 19.41
N LYS A 128 42.60 -2.23 18.27
CA LYS A 128 42.64 -3.70 18.13
C LYS A 128 43.58 -4.39 19.12
N PHE A 129 44.76 -3.83 19.37
CA PHE A 129 45.73 -4.43 20.30
C PHE A 129 45.13 -4.65 21.71
N LEU A 130 44.31 -3.71 22.20
CA LEU A 130 43.68 -3.82 23.52
C LEU A 130 42.53 -4.84 23.47
N LEU A 131 41.74 -4.82 22.40
CA LEU A 131 40.65 -5.75 22.20
C LEU A 131 41.16 -7.21 22.17
N ASP A 132 42.27 -7.47 21.48
CA ASP A 132 42.92 -8.77 21.42
C ASP A 132 43.41 -9.22 22.81
N ILE A 133 44.01 -8.31 23.60
CA ILE A 133 44.45 -8.62 24.97
C ILE A 133 43.26 -8.95 25.89
N SER A 134 42.17 -8.18 25.78
CA SER A 134 40.98 -8.34 26.62
C SER A 134 40.15 -9.58 26.26
N SER A 135 40.19 -10.00 25.00
CA SER A 135 39.44 -11.15 24.47
C SER A 135 40.22 -12.46 24.51
N ALA A 136 41.52 -12.42 24.85
CA ALA A 136 42.37 -13.60 24.94
C ALA A 136 41.79 -14.68 25.87
N GLU A 137 41.80 -15.92 25.42
CA GLU A 137 41.31 -17.07 26.18
C GLU A 137 42.09 -17.23 27.50
N ASN A 138 41.38 -17.55 28.58
CA ASN A 138 41.95 -17.73 29.93
C ASN A 138 42.61 -16.47 30.52
N SER A 139 42.42 -15.29 29.93
CA SER A 139 42.96 -14.03 30.44
C SER A 139 42.31 -13.59 31.76
N GLY A 140 41.05 -13.98 31.98
CA GLY A 140 40.22 -13.46 33.08
C GLY A 140 39.76 -12.01 32.85
N LEU A 141 39.95 -11.45 31.66
CA LEU A 141 39.66 -10.05 31.33
C LEU A 141 38.30 -9.85 30.65
N HIS A 142 37.47 -10.89 30.55
CA HIS A 142 36.10 -10.80 30.00
C HIS A 142 35.11 -9.97 30.85
N VAL A 143 35.58 -9.46 32.00
CA VAL A 143 34.81 -8.56 32.87
C VAL A 143 34.77 -7.12 32.30
N PHE A 144 35.70 -6.77 31.40
CA PHE A 144 35.73 -5.46 30.74
C PHE A 144 34.92 -5.47 29.45
N ASP A 145 34.22 -4.37 29.17
CA ASP A 145 33.41 -4.16 27.98
C ASP A 145 33.88 -2.91 27.21
N PHE A 146 35.16 -2.89 26.79
CA PHE A 146 35.78 -1.76 26.06
C PHE A 146 35.05 -1.38 24.77
N LEU A 147 34.44 -2.35 24.06
CA LEU A 147 33.65 -2.08 22.86
C LEU A 147 32.46 -1.17 23.16
N ALA A 148 31.75 -1.44 24.25
CA ALA A 148 30.56 -0.68 24.65
C ALA A 148 30.96 0.62 25.36
N ASN A 149 31.70 0.48 26.47
CA ASN A 149 31.88 1.56 27.44
C ASN A 149 33.00 2.54 27.06
N SER A 150 33.86 2.19 26.10
CA SER A 150 34.90 3.08 25.59
C SER A 150 34.65 3.50 24.14
N ILE A 151 34.51 2.54 23.22
CA ILE A 151 34.42 2.86 21.78
C ILE A 151 33.02 3.38 21.42
N LEU A 152 31.98 2.57 21.59
CA LEU A 152 30.61 2.95 21.19
C LEU A 152 30.10 4.17 21.98
N LYS A 153 30.41 4.24 23.28
CA LYS A 153 30.09 5.39 24.14
C LYS A 153 30.67 6.69 23.60
N GLU A 154 31.95 6.70 23.23
CA GLU A 154 32.60 7.91 22.74
C GLU A 154 32.14 8.28 21.33
N VAL A 155 31.93 7.30 20.45
CA VAL A 155 31.34 7.53 19.11
C VAL A 155 29.97 8.17 19.23
N LEU A 156 29.11 7.68 20.14
CA LEU A 156 27.80 8.27 20.40
C LEU A 156 27.91 9.72 20.87
N SER A 157 28.75 9.98 21.88
CA SER A 157 29.04 11.32 22.40
C SER A 157 29.52 12.27 21.29
N ALA A 158 30.41 11.78 20.43
CA ALA A 158 30.99 12.57 19.36
C ALA A 158 29.94 12.95 18.30
N ILE A 159 29.09 12.02 17.89
CA ILE A 159 28.00 12.30 16.94
C ILE A 159 27.00 13.28 17.57
N GLN A 160 26.60 13.07 18.83
CA GLN A 160 25.65 13.95 19.51
C GLN A 160 26.14 15.40 19.62
N LYS A 161 27.45 15.61 19.84
CA LYS A 161 28.05 16.94 19.98
C LYS A 161 28.42 17.59 18.65
N GLY A 162 28.94 16.81 17.70
CA GLY A 162 29.46 17.34 16.44
C GLY A 162 28.46 17.35 15.29
N LYS A 163 27.50 16.42 15.27
CA LYS A 163 26.52 16.22 14.20
C LYS A 163 25.11 15.90 14.76
N PRO A 164 24.51 16.79 15.58
CA PRO A 164 23.22 16.52 16.21
C PRO A 164 22.08 16.30 15.19
N GLY A 165 22.21 16.85 13.97
CA GLY A 165 21.25 16.65 12.88
C GLY A 165 21.27 15.24 12.28
N ALA A 166 22.32 14.45 12.51
CA ALA A 166 22.49 13.12 11.91
C ALA A 166 21.40 12.12 12.31
N PHE A 167 20.84 12.27 13.51
CA PHE A 167 19.73 11.45 14.03
C PHE A 167 18.34 12.02 13.70
N SER A 168 18.26 13.18 13.04
CA SER A 168 16.98 13.87 12.80
C SER A 168 16.14 13.16 11.74
N PRO A 169 14.93 12.68 12.06
CA PRO A 169 14.04 12.07 11.08
C PRO A 169 13.47 13.10 10.09
N GLY A 170 13.60 14.41 10.36
CA GLY A 170 13.09 15.49 9.51
C GLY A 170 13.70 15.55 8.11
N ARG A 171 14.79 14.81 7.86
CA ARG A 171 15.38 14.57 6.53
C ARG A 171 15.38 13.05 6.26
N PRO A 172 14.24 12.45 5.86
CA PRO A 172 14.07 10.99 5.84
C PRO A 172 15.14 10.23 5.04
N THR A 173 15.50 10.71 3.85
CA THR A 173 16.50 10.03 3.01
C THR A 173 17.88 10.01 3.68
N GLN A 174 18.30 11.11 4.32
CA GLN A 174 19.57 11.15 5.04
C GLN A 174 19.50 10.34 6.34
N PHE A 175 18.39 10.43 7.08
CA PHE A 175 18.15 9.62 8.26
C PHE A 175 18.31 8.13 7.96
N LEU A 176 17.72 7.64 6.86
CA LEU A 176 17.83 6.24 6.46
C LEU A 176 19.27 5.84 6.12
N ARG A 177 19.98 6.67 5.35
CA ARG A 177 21.37 6.40 4.97
C ARG A 177 22.28 6.34 6.20
N ASN A 178 22.12 7.30 7.12
CA ASN A 178 22.84 7.32 8.38
C ASN A 178 22.49 6.11 9.25
N TYR A 179 21.21 5.78 9.41
CA TYR A 179 20.75 4.62 10.16
C TYR A 179 21.36 3.31 9.65
N LYS A 180 21.34 3.09 8.33
CA LYS A 180 21.96 1.91 7.70
C LYS A 180 23.47 1.87 7.95
N SER A 181 24.16 3.00 7.77
CA SER A 181 25.59 3.11 8.03
C SER A 181 25.93 2.82 9.51
N SER A 182 25.06 3.25 10.43
CA SER A 182 25.19 2.94 11.85
C SER A 182 24.99 1.46 12.17
N LEU A 183 24.03 0.79 11.52
CA LEU A 183 23.86 -0.66 11.65
C LEU A 183 25.09 -1.43 11.13
N ASP A 184 25.62 -1.01 9.98
CA ASP A 184 26.84 -1.61 9.40
C ASP A 184 28.05 -1.38 10.31
N PHE A 185 28.14 -0.22 10.97
CA PHE A 185 29.16 0.06 11.97
C PHE A 185 29.00 -0.81 13.24
N LEU A 186 27.78 -1.00 13.74
CA LEU A 186 27.54 -1.88 14.88
C LEU A 186 27.90 -3.33 14.53
N ALA A 187 27.54 -3.81 13.34
CA ALA A 187 27.92 -5.14 12.85
C ALA A 187 29.44 -5.30 12.76
N TYR A 188 30.16 -4.25 12.37
CA TYR A 188 31.62 -4.23 12.39
C TYR A 188 32.18 -4.38 13.82
N LEU A 189 31.65 -3.64 14.80
CA LEU A 189 32.08 -3.79 16.20
C LEU A 189 31.76 -5.18 16.76
N GLU A 190 30.61 -5.76 16.40
CA GLU A 190 30.24 -7.13 16.75
C GLU A 190 31.22 -8.17 16.20
N GLY A 191 31.93 -7.86 15.12
CA GLY A 191 32.99 -8.71 14.56
C GLY A 191 34.18 -8.94 15.52
N TYR A 192 34.39 -8.06 16.50
CA TYR A 192 35.42 -8.23 17.54
C TYR A 192 34.94 -9.06 18.74
N CYS A 193 33.65 -9.44 18.80
CA CYS A 193 33.15 -10.31 19.85
C CYS A 193 33.57 -11.77 19.57
N PRO A 194 34.16 -12.48 20.55
CA PRO A 194 34.71 -13.83 20.32
C PRO A 194 33.64 -14.91 20.15
N SER A 195 32.39 -14.64 20.53
CA SER A 195 31.30 -15.62 20.44
C SER A 195 29.93 -14.96 20.29
N ARG A 196 28.93 -15.74 19.87
CA ARG A 196 27.53 -15.29 19.79
C ARG A 196 26.98 -14.82 21.15
N SER A 197 27.44 -15.42 22.25
CA SER A 197 27.05 -14.98 23.59
C SER A 197 27.63 -13.61 23.94
N ALA A 198 28.85 -13.32 23.49
CA ALA A 198 29.48 -12.01 23.68
C ALA A 198 28.76 -10.93 22.86
N VAL A 199 28.34 -11.24 21.63
CA VAL A 199 27.48 -10.35 20.82
C VAL A 199 26.14 -10.07 21.54
N ALA A 200 25.50 -11.09 22.10
CA ALA A 200 24.25 -10.92 22.85
C ALA A 200 24.45 -10.03 24.09
N LYS A 201 25.58 -10.19 24.81
CA LYS A 201 25.95 -9.33 25.93
C LYS A 201 26.16 -7.88 25.47
N PHE A 202 26.94 -7.66 24.40
CA PHE A 202 27.20 -6.33 23.84
C PHE A 202 25.91 -5.61 23.42
N ARG A 203 24.97 -6.31 22.77
CA ARG A 203 23.66 -5.75 22.38
C ARG A 203 22.77 -5.42 23.58
N ALA A 204 22.97 -6.10 24.72
CA ALA A 204 22.23 -5.84 25.96
C ALA A 204 22.81 -4.69 26.79
N GLU A 205 24.02 -4.21 26.46
CA GLU A 205 24.65 -3.10 27.16
C GLU A 205 23.82 -1.82 27.05
N ALA A 206 23.79 -1.05 28.15
CA ALA A 206 22.96 0.16 28.26
C ALA A 206 23.29 1.18 27.16
N ILE A 207 24.56 1.31 26.79
CA ILE A 207 25.00 2.25 25.77
C ILE A 207 24.60 1.83 24.35
N TYR A 208 24.56 0.52 24.07
CA TYR A 208 24.07 0.00 22.79
C TYR A 208 22.58 0.31 22.65
N VAL A 209 21.81 0.05 23.70
CA VAL A 209 20.38 0.38 23.75
C VAL A 209 20.17 1.90 23.60
N GLU A 210 20.97 2.73 24.26
CA GLU A 210 20.88 4.19 24.16
C GLU A 210 21.23 4.72 22.77
N PHE A 211 22.25 4.13 22.13
CA PHE A 211 22.60 4.41 20.74
C PHE A 211 21.42 4.09 19.80
N MET A 212 20.80 2.92 19.97
CA MET A 212 19.65 2.53 19.15
C MET A 212 18.42 3.41 19.40
N LYS A 213 18.22 3.92 20.62
CA LYS A 213 17.12 4.84 20.96
C LYS A 213 17.22 6.20 20.26
N GLN A 214 18.42 6.64 19.85
CA GLN A 214 18.56 7.89 19.08
C GLN A 214 17.80 7.82 17.75
N TRP A 215 17.66 6.62 17.18
CA TRP A 215 16.99 6.40 15.91
C TRP A 215 15.48 6.28 16.11
N ASN A 216 14.78 7.40 16.01
CA ASN A 216 13.32 7.42 16.07
C ASN A 216 12.69 6.92 14.75
N VAL A 217 12.79 5.61 14.54
CA VAL A 217 12.24 4.91 13.37
C VAL A 217 10.72 5.08 13.27
N GLY A 218 10.04 5.27 14.41
CA GLY A 218 8.61 5.57 14.45
C GLY A 218 8.25 6.88 13.76
N VAL A 219 8.94 7.97 14.10
CA VAL A 219 8.73 9.29 13.46
C VAL A 219 9.17 9.27 12.00
N TYR A 220 10.27 8.59 11.68
CA TYR A 220 10.67 8.37 10.29
C TYR A 220 9.54 7.73 9.46
N PHE A 221 8.94 6.64 9.96
CA PHE A 221 7.83 5.99 9.29
C PHE A 221 6.63 6.95 9.14
N SER A 222 6.28 7.73 10.17
CA SER A 222 5.18 8.69 10.10
C SER A 222 5.37 9.73 8.99
N LEU A 223 6.60 10.22 8.79
CA LEU A 223 6.91 11.16 7.70
C LEU A 223 6.80 10.48 6.33
N ARG A 224 7.35 9.27 6.18
CA ARG A 224 7.21 8.49 4.93
C ARG A 224 5.77 8.11 4.64
N PHE A 225 4.98 7.80 5.66
CA PHE A 225 3.55 7.56 5.54
C PHE A 225 2.83 8.79 4.98
N GLN A 226 3.07 9.98 5.55
CA GLN A 226 2.44 11.22 5.08
C GLN A 226 2.84 11.55 3.64
N GLU A 227 4.11 11.37 3.29
CA GLU A 227 4.62 11.56 1.93
C GLU A 227 3.93 10.62 0.93
N ILE A 228 3.96 9.31 1.18
CA ILE A 228 3.46 8.29 0.26
C ILE A 228 1.93 8.29 0.16
N ALA A 229 1.25 8.32 1.31
CA ALA A 229 -0.21 8.33 1.34
C ALA A 229 -0.78 9.67 0.88
N GLY A 230 -0.13 10.79 1.24
CA GLY A 230 -0.53 12.13 0.82
C GLY A 230 -0.42 12.34 -0.69
N ALA A 231 0.57 11.71 -1.35
CA ALA A 231 0.67 11.71 -2.81
C ALA A 231 -0.56 11.06 -3.47
N LEU A 232 -1.00 9.90 -2.96
CA LEU A 232 -2.20 9.23 -3.44
C LEU A 232 -3.46 10.05 -3.14
N ASP A 233 -3.63 10.53 -1.91
CA ASP A 233 -4.80 11.34 -1.52
C ASP A 233 -4.94 12.59 -2.40
N SER A 234 -3.82 13.24 -2.72
CA SER A 234 -3.79 14.39 -3.63
C SER A 234 -4.20 14.01 -5.07
N ALA A 235 -3.86 12.80 -5.54
CA ALA A 235 -4.29 12.32 -6.84
C ALA A 235 -5.80 11.97 -6.87
N LEU A 236 -6.33 11.38 -5.79
CA LEU A 236 -7.72 10.96 -5.69
C LEU A 236 -8.71 12.12 -5.54
N THR A 237 -8.26 13.28 -5.09
CA THR A 237 -9.07 14.52 -4.99
C THR A 237 -9.28 15.23 -6.32
N ALA A 238 -8.64 14.78 -7.41
CA ALA A 238 -8.83 15.36 -8.73
C ALA A 238 -10.29 15.19 -9.22
N ALA A 239 -10.86 16.29 -9.74
CA ALA A 239 -12.26 16.32 -10.19
C ALA A 239 -12.53 15.62 -11.54
N SER A 240 -11.51 15.07 -12.21
CA SER A 240 -11.66 14.43 -13.53
C SER A 240 -10.75 13.23 -13.72
N LEU A 241 -11.18 12.30 -14.58
CA LEU A 241 -10.39 11.18 -15.08
C LEU A 241 -9.55 11.64 -16.27
N ALA A 242 -8.32 12.11 -16.00
CA ALA A 242 -7.40 12.48 -17.06
C ALA A 242 -6.43 11.32 -17.35
N PRO A 243 -6.39 10.80 -18.59
CA PRO A 243 -5.36 9.85 -18.98
C PRO A 243 -3.98 10.52 -18.98
N VAL A 244 -2.96 9.77 -18.59
CA VAL A 244 -1.57 10.23 -18.62
C VAL A 244 -1.12 10.32 -20.08
N GLN A 245 -0.57 11.48 -20.46
CA GLN A 245 0.06 11.63 -21.78
C GLN A 245 1.36 10.81 -21.78
N ASN A 246 1.35 9.68 -22.47
CA ASN A 246 2.53 8.82 -22.64
C ASN A 246 3.54 9.51 -23.58
N SER A 247 4.36 10.40 -23.04
CA SER A 247 5.44 11.04 -23.82
C SER A 247 6.65 10.12 -24.06
N ASN A 248 6.73 8.92 -23.44
CA ASN A 248 7.90 8.04 -23.56
C ASN A 248 7.53 6.54 -23.47
N SER A 249 6.91 6.00 -24.53
CA SER A 249 6.79 4.56 -24.72
C SER A 249 8.14 3.96 -25.15
N ASN A 250 9.05 3.70 -24.21
CA ASN A 250 10.33 3.03 -24.50
C ASN A 250 10.79 2.05 -23.40
N GLN A 251 9.88 1.45 -22.64
CA GLN A 251 10.18 0.28 -21.81
C GLN A 251 9.02 -0.72 -21.88
N GLY A 252 9.37 -1.98 -22.18
CA GLY A 252 8.49 -2.98 -22.79
C GLY A 252 7.47 -3.66 -21.88
N ASN A 253 6.52 -4.30 -22.56
CA ASN A 253 5.66 -5.43 -22.18
C ASN A 253 4.80 -5.39 -20.89
N SER A 254 4.84 -4.36 -20.05
CA SER A 254 3.79 -4.13 -19.06
C SER A 254 2.66 -3.30 -19.69
N GLN A 255 1.43 -3.79 -19.66
CA GLN A 255 0.25 -2.99 -20.03
C GLN A 255 0.26 -1.72 -19.19
N ALA A 256 0.56 -0.59 -19.83
CA ALA A 256 0.73 0.67 -19.13
C ALA A 256 -0.61 1.10 -18.53
N LEU A 257 -0.56 1.52 -17.26
CA LEU A 257 -1.69 2.18 -16.60
C LEU A 257 -2.00 3.50 -17.31
N THR A 258 -3.28 3.82 -17.39
CA THR A 258 -3.79 4.95 -18.16
C THR A 258 -4.13 6.15 -17.28
N LEU A 259 -4.76 5.94 -16.13
CA LEU A 259 -5.21 7.03 -15.26
C LEU A 259 -4.12 7.45 -14.29
N LYS A 260 -3.99 8.76 -14.07
CA LYS A 260 -3.03 9.32 -13.10
C LYS A 260 -3.24 8.74 -11.70
N GLN A 261 -4.48 8.50 -11.29
CA GLN A 261 -4.84 7.92 -9.99
C GLN A 261 -4.26 6.51 -9.83
N SER A 262 -4.40 5.67 -10.85
CA SER A 262 -3.90 4.29 -10.88
C SER A 262 -2.37 4.25 -10.90
N VAL A 263 -1.73 5.10 -11.70
CA VAL A 263 -0.27 5.25 -11.74
C VAL A 263 0.26 5.65 -10.36
N THR A 264 -0.35 6.67 -9.74
CA THR A 264 0.06 7.16 -8.41
C THR A 264 -0.11 6.08 -7.34
N LEU A 265 -1.18 5.29 -7.41
CA LEU A 265 -1.36 4.15 -6.50
C LEU A 265 -0.19 3.16 -6.62
N LEU A 266 0.13 2.73 -7.84
CA LEU A 266 1.20 1.75 -8.06
C LEU A 266 2.56 2.30 -7.62
N ASP A 267 2.86 3.56 -7.94
CA ASP A 267 4.10 4.23 -7.53
C ASP A 267 4.20 4.35 -6.01
N SER A 268 3.12 4.75 -5.33
CA SER A 268 3.06 4.80 -3.86
C SER A 268 3.25 3.42 -3.23
N MET A 269 2.64 2.38 -3.79
CA MET A 269 2.81 1.01 -3.31
C MET A 269 4.25 0.51 -3.50
N LYS A 270 4.86 0.74 -4.67
CA LYS A 270 6.26 0.40 -4.93
C LYS A 270 7.19 1.18 -4.01
N SER A 271 6.89 2.46 -3.75
CA SER A 271 7.68 3.33 -2.88
C SER A 271 7.84 2.79 -1.46
N CYS A 272 6.79 2.17 -0.89
CA CYS A 272 6.85 1.53 0.44
C CYS A 272 7.99 0.51 0.58
N TRP A 273 8.40 -0.12 -0.52
CA TRP A 273 9.35 -1.24 -0.54
C TRP A 273 10.66 -0.90 -1.25
N ARG A 274 10.84 0.34 -1.71
CA ARG A 274 12.11 0.76 -2.30
C ARG A 274 13.24 0.73 -1.28
N GLN A 275 14.44 0.41 -1.73
CA GLN A 275 15.63 0.35 -0.86
C GLN A 275 15.97 1.67 -0.17
N ASP A 276 15.61 2.82 -0.76
CA ASP A 276 15.83 4.17 -0.23
C ASP A 276 14.69 4.68 0.67
N VAL A 277 13.71 3.82 0.98
CA VAL A 277 12.58 4.11 1.87
C VAL A 277 12.40 3.04 2.94
N PHE A 278 12.52 1.77 2.56
CA PHE A 278 12.18 0.62 3.39
C PHE A 278 13.13 0.41 4.57
N LEU A 279 12.53 0.09 5.72
CA LEU A 279 13.20 -0.33 6.95
C LEU A 279 12.57 -1.64 7.43
N LEU A 280 13.39 -2.69 7.54
CA LEU A 280 12.95 -4.00 8.02
C LEU A 280 12.24 -3.96 9.38
N PRO A 281 12.68 -3.15 10.38
CA PRO A 281 11.97 -2.99 11.65
C PRO A 281 10.57 -2.35 11.56
N CYS A 282 10.19 -1.80 10.41
CA CYS A 282 8.86 -1.24 10.14
C CYS A 282 8.14 -1.99 9.00
N SER A 283 8.55 -3.22 8.70
CA SER A 283 7.96 -4.05 7.65
C SER A 283 6.45 -4.24 7.83
N ASP A 284 5.99 -4.47 9.06
CA ASP A 284 4.58 -4.55 9.43
C ASP A 284 3.82 -3.26 9.08
N LYS A 285 4.43 -2.10 9.34
CA LYS A 285 3.84 -0.78 9.07
C LYS A 285 3.81 -0.45 7.57
N PHE A 286 4.86 -0.79 6.82
CA PHE A 286 4.90 -0.61 5.36
C PHE A 286 3.94 -1.55 4.63
N LEU A 287 3.78 -2.79 5.12
CA LEU A 287 2.75 -3.70 4.64
C LEU A 287 1.35 -3.13 4.89
N ARG A 288 1.09 -2.68 6.12
CA ARG A 288 -0.18 -2.04 6.46
C ARG A 288 -0.45 -0.83 5.57
N LEU A 289 0.53 0.04 5.34
CA LEU A 289 0.39 1.19 4.44
C LEU A 289 0.05 0.73 3.01
N SER A 290 0.73 -0.29 2.49
CA SER A 290 0.47 -0.83 1.14
C SER A 290 -0.98 -1.30 0.98
N LEU A 291 -1.50 -2.03 1.97
CA LEU A 291 -2.90 -2.47 2.00
C LEU A 291 -3.88 -1.31 2.17
N GLN A 292 -3.51 -0.30 2.97
CA GLN A 292 -4.31 0.92 3.12
C GLN A 292 -4.39 1.74 1.84
N LEU A 293 -3.32 1.80 1.03
CA LEU A 293 -3.33 2.47 -0.28
C LEU A 293 -4.31 1.79 -1.23
N LEU A 294 -4.28 0.45 -1.30
CA LEU A 294 -5.26 -0.35 -2.07
C LEU A 294 -6.69 -0.07 -1.60
N SER A 295 -6.92 -0.14 -0.29
CA SER A 295 -8.24 0.11 0.29
C SER A 295 -8.76 1.52 0.01
N ARG A 296 -7.88 2.55 0.09
CA ARG A 296 -8.24 3.93 -0.25
C ARG A 296 -8.68 4.07 -1.70
N TYR A 297 -7.95 3.46 -2.63
CA TYR A 297 -8.31 3.48 -4.05
C TYR A 297 -9.63 2.74 -4.32
N SER A 298 -9.82 1.54 -3.77
CA SER A 298 -11.09 0.79 -3.90
C SER A 298 -12.29 1.55 -3.31
N ASN A 299 -12.10 2.21 -2.17
CA ASN A 299 -13.14 3.03 -1.54
C ASN A 299 -13.46 4.28 -2.36
N TRP A 300 -12.44 4.93 -2.94
CA TRP A 300 -12.62 6.05 -3.85
C TRP A 300 -13.44 5.65 -5.09
N LEU A 301 -13.09 4.52 -5.73
CA LEU A 301 -13.87 3.97 -6.84
C LEU A 301 -15.31 3.66 -6.42
N SER A 302 -15.50 2.91 -5.34
CA SER A 302 -16.83 2.53 -4.83
C SER A 302 -17.70 3.75 -4.54
N SER A 303 -17.14 4.75 -3.85
CA SER A 303 -17.81 6.00 -3.49
C SER A 303 -18.22 6.80 -4.73
N GLY A 304 -17.32 6.91 -5.72
CA GLY A 304 -17.61 7.60 -6.98
C GLY A 304 -18.70 6.91 -7.80
N LEU A 305 -18.62 5.58 -7.95
CA LEU A 305 -19.62 4.79 -8.69
C LEU A 305 -21.00 4.83 -8.02
N ALA A 306 -21.04 4.79 -6.68
CA ALA A 306 -22.28 4.94 -5.92
C ALA A 306 -22.90 6.35 -6.06
N ALA A 307 -22.06 7.40 -6.08
CA ALA A 307 -22.52 8.78 -6.30
C ALA A 307 -23.13 8.98 -7.70
N ARG A 308 -22.56 8.33 -8.72
CA ARG A 308 -23.13 8.32 -10.08
C ARG A 308 -24.48 7.61 -10.14
N SER A 309 -24.56 6.42 -9.53
CA SER A 309 -25.77 5.58 -9.53
C SER A 309 -26.96 6.22 -8.78
N SER A 310 -26.70 7.11 -7.82
CA SER A 310 -27.72 7.79 -7.00
C SER A 310 -28.22 9.12 -7.57
N GLY A 311 -27.84 9.49 -8.80
CA GLY A 311 -28.44 10.62 -9.53
C GLY A 311 -28.26 11.99 -8.87
N HIS A 312 -27.02 12.35 -8.51
CA HIS A 312 -26.65 13.65 -7.92
C HIS A 312 -27.24 13.98 -6.53
N ALA A 313 -27.97 13.06 -5.88
CA ALA A 313 -28.59 13.32 -4.57
C ALA A 313 -27.59 13.32 -3.40
N SER A 314 -26.37 12.79 -3.59
CA SER A 314 -25.28 12.73 -2.61
C SER A 314 -24.04 13.44 -3.16
N PHE A 315 -23.96 14.75 -2.98
CA PHE A 315 -22.72 15.50 -3.23
C PHE A 315 -21.75 15.25 -2.07
N ASN A 316 -20.94 14.20 -2.18
CA ASN A 316 -19.75 14.05 -1.37
C ASN A 316 -18.57 14.73 -2.08
N PRO A 317 -17.90 15.71 -1.44
CA PRO A 317 -16.69 16.34 -1.98
C PRO A 317 -15.67 15.25 -2.35
N GLY A 318 -15.13 15.30 -3.58
CA GLY A 318 -14.16 14.32 -4.08
C GLY A 318 -14.72 13.24 -5.03
N ASN A 319 -16.04 13.17 -5.24
CA ASN A 319 -16.67 12.21 -6.18
C ASN A 319 -17.04 12.84 -7.54
N GLU A 320 -16.67 14.10 -7.79
CA GLU A 320 -17.05 14.87 -8.99
C GLU A 320 -16.56 14.22 -10.30
N TRP A 321 -15.46 13.49 -10.24
CA TRP A 321 -14.91 12.75 -11.37
C TRP A 321 -15.91 11.74 -11.95
N ALA A 322 -16.66 11.04 -11.10
CA ALA A 322 -17.56 9.98 -11.54
C ALA A 322 -18.81 10.53 -12.21
N ILE A 323 -19.24 11.71 -11.79
CA ILE A 323 -20.40 12.41 -12.34
C ILE A 323 -20.05 13.06 -13.69
N SER A 324 -18.89 13.71 -13.76
CA SER A 324 -18.43 14.42 -14.97
C SER A 324 -17.93 13.49 -16.08
N ALA A 325 -17.48 12.28 -15.73
CA ALA A 325 -16.96 11.30 -16.69
C ALA A 325 -18.03 10.82 -17.69
N ALA A 326 -17.63 10.70 -18.95
CA ALA A 326 -18.41 10.03 -19.97
C ALA A 326 -18.38 8.50 -19.74
N PRO A 327 -19.41 7.75 -20.19
CA PRO A 327 -19.43 6.28 -20.06
C PRO A 327 -18.16 5.62 -20.63
N ASP A 328 -17.65 6.15 -21.73
CA ASP A 328 -16.44 5.70 -22.41
C ASP A 328 -15.15 5.93 -21.59
N ASP A 329 -15.15 6.83 -20.59
CA ASP A 329 -14.00 7.06 -19.71
C ASP A 329 -13.84 5.92 -18.68
N PHE A 330 -14.93 5.23 -18.32
CA PHE A 330 -14.89 4.08 -17.39
C PHE A 330 -14.18 2.85 -17.98
N ILE A 331 -13.97 2.80 -19.30
CA ILE A 331 -13.15 1.78 -19.95
C ILE A 331 -11.71 1.83 -19.42
N TYR A 332 -11.17 3.03 -19.18
CA TYR A 332 -9.84 3.19 -18.59
C TYR A 332 -9.76 2.60 -17.18
N ILE A 333 -10.85 2.71 -16.40
CA ILE A 333 -10.93 2.13 -15.05
C ILE A 333 -10.91 0.59 -15.14
N ILE A 334 -11.66 -0.01 -16.07
CA ILE A 334 -11.65 -1.47 -16.29
C ILE A 334 -10.23 -1.96 -16.60
N HIS A 335 -9.57 -1.29 -17.55
CA HIS A 335 -8.19 -1.62 -17.96
C HIS A 335 -7.20 -1.49 -16.80
N ASP A 336 -7.23 -0.36 -16.09
CA ASP A 336 -6.31 -0.10 -15.00
C ASP A 336 -6.51 -1.06 -13.82
N ILE A 337 -7.77 -1.42 -13.49
CA ILE A 337 -8.05 -2.41 -12.44
C ILE A 337 -7.44 -3.77 -12.81
N ASN A 338 -7.58 -4.22 -14.05
CA ASN A 338 -6.99 -5.48 -14.51
C ASN A 338 -5.46 -5.45 -14.44
N CYS A 339 -4.85 -4.34 -14.87
CA CYS A 339 -3.40 -4.15 -14.80
C CYS A 339 -2.90 -4.15 -13.35
N LEU A 340 -3.56 -3.38 -12.47
CA LEU A 340 -3.23 -3.31 -11.05
C LEU A 340 -3.39 -4.67 -10.35
N ALA A 341 -4.49 -5.38 -10.59
CA ALA A 341 -4.74 -6.69 -9.99
C ALA A 341 -3.67 -7.72 -10.41
N THR A 342 -3.24 -7.67 -11.68
CA THR A 342 -2.19 -8.53 -12.23
C THR A 342 -0.83 -8.20 -11.60
N GLU A 343 -0.46 -6.91 -11.57
CA GLU A 343 0.81 -6.44 -11.00
C GLU A 343 0.91 -6.75 -9.50
N VAL A 344 -0.15 -6.47 -8.72
CA VAL A 344 -0.23 -6.72 -7.28
C VAL A 344 -0.08 -8.21 -6.97
N SER A 345 -0.68 -9.07 -7.78
CA SER A 345 -0.63 -10.53 -7.60
C SER A 345 0.64 -11.18 -8.19
N GLY A 346 1.43 -10.43 -8.95
CA GLY A 346 2.60 -10.90 -9.68
C GLY A 346 3.92 -10.34 -9.16
N ASP A 347 4.53 -9.44 -9.93
CA ASP A 347 5.88 -8.92 -9.67
C ASP A 347 5.97 -8.16 -8.35
N TYR A 348 4.93 -7.38 -8.00
CA TYR A 348 4.88 -6.66 -6.73
C TYR A 348 4.95 -7.61 -5.54
N LEU A 349 4.10 -8.64 -5.51
CA LEU A 349 4.09 -9.65 -4.46
C LEU A 349 5.43 -10.38 -4.37
N THR A 350 5.99 -10.77 -5.51
CA THR A 350 7.29 -11.46 -5.57
C THR A 350 8.40 -10.60 -4.98
N HIS A 351 8.42 -9.29 -5.30
CA HIS A 351 9.39 -8.35 -4.75
C HIS A 351 9.27 -8.20 -3.23
N VAL A 352 8.05 -8.04 -2.71
CA VAL A 352 7.82 -7.92 -1.26
C VAL A 352 8.28 -9.18 -0.52
N LEU A 353 7.97 -10.38 -1.04
CA LEU A 353 8.40 -11.64 -0.42
C LEU A 353 9.92 -11.82 -0.45
N GLN A 354 10.61 -11.37 -1.50
CA GLN A 354 12.07 -11.39 -1.55
C GLN A 354 12.70 -10.50 -0.47
N LEU A 355 12.15 -9.30 -0.24
CA LEU A 355 12.66 -8.40 0.80
C LEU A 355 12.45 -8.94 2.22
N LEU A 356 11.43 -9.78 2.40
CA LEU A 356 11.09 -10.41 3.68
C LEU A 356 11.62 -11.84 3.80
N SER A 357 12.52 -12.29 2.93
CA SER A 357 12.98 -13.68 2.86
C SER A 357 13.65 -14.19 4.15
N SER A 358 14.07 -13.29 5.04
CA SER A 358 14.61 -13.63 6.36
C SER A 358 13.55 -13.98 7.40
N CYS A 359 12.27 -13.71 7.13
CA CYS A 359 11.15 -14.02 8.01
C CYS A 359 10.76 -15.50 7.95
N SER A 360 9.97 -15.98 8.92
CA SER A 360 9.45 -17.35 8.90
C SER A 360 8.46 -17.57 7.75
N SER A 361 8.31 -18.82 7.31
CA SER A 361 7.35 -19.20 6.27
C SER A 361 5.92 -18.81 6.61
N GLU A 362 5.53 -18.95 7.88
CA GLU A 362 4.20 -18.55 8.38
C GLU A 362 3.92 -17.06 8.16
N VAL A 363 4.91 -16.20 8.42
CA VAL A 363 4.77 -14.76 8.18
C VAL A 363 4.66 -14.48 6.68
N LEU A 364 5.51 -15.11 5.86
CA LEU A 364 5.48 -14.94 4.41
C LEU A 364 4.13 -15.36 3.80
N ASP A 365 3.54 -16.45 4.30
CA ASP A 365 2.22 -16.90 3.87
C ASP A 365 1.12 -15.90 4.22
N LEU A 366 1.15 -15.31 5.42
CA LEU A 366 0.20 -14.27 5.83
C LEU A 366 0.33 -12.99 4.98
N VAL A 367 1.57 -12.55 4.70
CA VAL A 367 1.84 -11.40 3.82
C VAL A 367 1.30 -11.68 2.42
N LYS A 368 1.58 -12.86 1.88
CA LYS A 368 1.09 -13.29 0.57
C LYS A 368 -0.44 -13.28 0.50
N GLN A 369 -1.11 -13.87 1.48
CA GLN A 369 -2.56 -13.90 1.53
C GLN A 369 -3.17 -12.50 1.59
N SER A 370 -2.61 -11.61 2.40
CA SER A 370 -3.09 -10.24 2.57
C SER A 370 -2.97 -9.41 1.28
N ILE A 371 -1.85 -9.54 0.56
CA ILE A 371 -1.65 -8.83 -0.72
C ILE A 371 -2.58 -9.39 -1.80
N LEU A 372 -2.75 -10.72 -1.87
CA LEU A 372 -3.67 -11.35 -2.83
C LEU A 372 -5.13 -10.98 -2.56
N GLU A 373 -5.53 -10.83 -1.29
CA GLU A 373 -6.85 -10.33 -0.93
C GLU A 373 -7.07 -8.89 -1.40
N GLY A 374 -6.03 -8.04 -1.29
CA GLY A 374 -6.03 -6.69 -1.87
C GLY A 374 -6.27 -6.70 -3.39
N GLY A 375 -5.58 -7.56 -4.13
CA GLY A 375 -5.79 -7.73 -5.59
C GLY A 375 -7.19 -8.25 -5.95
N LYS A 376 -7.75 -9.17 -5.15
CA LYS A 376 -9.13 -9.63 -5.30
C LYS A 376 -10.15 -8.53 -5.04
N SER A 377 -9.91 -7.69 -4.03
CA SER A 377 -10.76 -6.53 -3.73
C SER A 377 -10.83 -5.56 -4.91
N LEU A 378 -9.70 -5.27 -5.57
CA LEU A 378 -9.70 -4.49 -6.81
C LEU A 378 -10.53 -5.17 -7.91
N SER A 379 -10.30 -6.46 -8.14
CA SER A 379 -11.02 -7.22 -9.18
C SER A 379 -12.54 -7.27 -8.93
N SER A 380 -12.97 -7.25 -7.67
CA SER A 380 -14.40 -7.21 -7.29
C SER A 380 -15.12 -5.92 -7.70
N MET A 381 -14.38 -4.87 -8.06
CA MET A 381 -14.94 -3.61 -8.56
C MET A 381 -15.31 -3.68 -10.06
N LEU A 382 -14.74 -4.62 -10.84
CA LEU A 382 -14.98 -4.73 -12.28
C LEU A 382 -16.48 -4.83 -12.64
N PRO A 383 -17.27 -5.71 -12.01
CA PRO A 383 -18.70 -5.82 -12.34
C PRO A 383 -19.47 -4.53 -12.03
N VAL A 384 -19.07 -3.78 -10.99
CA VAL A 384 -19.73 -2.51 -10.63
C VAL A 384 -19.44 -1.44 -11.69
N VAL A 385 -18.20 -1.38 -12.18
CA VAL A 385 -17.81 -0.45 -13.25
C VAL A 385 -18.52 -0.81 -14.56
N ILE A 386 -18.56 -2.10 -14.93
CA ILE A 386 -19.27 -2.58 -16.12
C ILE A 386 -20.76 -2.21 -16.04
N ASN A 387 -21.43 -2.51 -14.93
CA ASN A 387 -22.84 -2.14 -14.74
C ASN A 387 -23.08 -0.64 -14.87
N THR A 388 -22.16 0.20 -14.39
CA THR A 388 -22.26 1.66 -14.54
C THR A 388 -22.23 2.11 -16.01
N ILE A 389 -21.43 1.45 -16.85
CA ILE A 389 -21.42 1.70 -18.30
C ILE A 389 -22.75 1.20 -18.91
N VAL A 390 -23.18 0.00 -18.54
CA VAL A 390 -24.43 -0.60 -19.03
C VAL A 390 -25.63 0.29 -18.70
N ASP A 391 -25.76 0.78 -17.48
CA ASP A 391 -26.85 1.66 -17.06
C ASP A 391 -26.90 2.93 -17.92
N ALA A 392 -25.75 3.56 -18.18
CA ALA A 392 -25.68 4.73 -19.04
C ALA A 392 -26.04 4.43 -20.52
N LEU A 393 -25.74 3.23 -21.01
CA LEU A 393 -26.16 2.78 -22.34
C LEU A 393 -27.67 2.51 -22.39
N VAL A 394 -28.22 1.88 -21.34
CA VAL A 394 -29.65 1.62 -21.20
C VAL A 394 -30.43 2.91 -21.14
N GLU A 395 -29.98 3.91 -20.38
CA GLU A 395 -30.61 5.24 -20.32
C GLU A 395 -30.72 5.88 -21.72
N LYS A 396 -29.61 5.89 -22.48
CA LYS A 396 -29.59 6.40 -23.87
C LYS A 396 -30.54 5.61 -24.78
N ALA A 397 -30.54 4.28 -24.69
CA ALA A 397 -31.44 3.44 -25.48
C ALA A 397 -32.91 3.68 -25.14
N VAL A 398 -33.22 3.92 -23.85
CA VAL A 398 -34.57 4.23 -23.38
C VAL A 398 -35.09 5.55 -23.97
N GLU A 399 -34.22 6.54 -24.23
CA GLU A 399 -34.63 7.78 -24.91
C GLU A 399 -35.21 7.52 -26.30
N ASP A 400 -34.57 6.64 -27.09
CA ASP A 400 -35.10 6.22 -28.38
C ASP A 400 -36.37 5.37 -28.23
N LEU A 401 -36.42 4.48 -27.24
CA LEU A 401 -37.60 3.64 -26.96
C LEU A 401 -38.84 4.45 -26.54
N ARG A 402 -38.70 5.69 -26.04
CA ARG A 402 -39.86 6.56 -25.75
C ARG A 402 -40.72 6.83 -26.99
N GLN A 403 -40.14 6.76 -28.19
CA GLN A 403 -40.86 6.94 -29.46
C GLN A 403 -41.90 5.83 -29.72
N LEU A 404 -41.83 4.71 -29.01
CA LEU A 404 -42.80 3.62 -29.04
C LEU A 404 -44.23 4.11 -28.75
N LYS A 405 -44.40 5.12 -27.88
CA LYS A 405 -45.69 5.76 -27.59
C LYS A 405 -46.34 6.39 -28.84
N GLY A 406 -45.54 6.80 -29.82
CA GLY A 406 -46.00 7.34 -31.10
C GLY A 406 -46.72 6.32 -31.99
N ILE A 407 -46.47 5.01 -31.80
CA ILE A 407 -47.15 3.94 -32.55
C ILE A 407 -48.65 3.97 -32.26
N THR A 408 -49.03 4.12 -30.98
CA THR A 408 -50.44 4.23 -30.59
C THR A 408 -51.11 5.44 -31.24
N ALA A 409 -50.46 6.60 -31.24
CA ALA A 409 -51.00 7.80 -31.89
C ALA A 409 -51.14 7.65 -33.41
N THR A 410 -50.31 6.82 -34.02
CA THR A 410 -50.28 6.60 -35.46
C THR A 410 -51.46 5.77 -35.96
N TYR A 411 -51.83 4.71 -35.23
CA TYR A 411 -52.84 3.74 -35.68
C TYR A 411 -54.19 3.84 -34.98
N ARG A 412 -54.26 4.45 -33.79
CA ARG A 412 -55.51 4.55 -33.03
C ARG A 412 -56.50 5.49 -33.71
N MET A 413 -57.68 4.98 -34.05
CA MET A 413 -58.76 5.73 -34.70
C MET A 413 -58.31 6.42 -36.00
N THR A 414 -57.34 5.82 -36.72
CA THR A 414 -56.87 6.32 -38.02
C THR A 414 -57.17 5.32 -39.13
N ASN A 415 -57.49 5.82 -40.33
CA ASN A 415 -57.67 4.98 -41.52
C ASN A 415 -56.34 4.57 -42.16
N LYS A 416 -55.24 4.52 -41.38
CA LYS A 416 -53.94 4.12 -41.91
C LYS A 416 -53.93 2.62 -42.29
N PRO A 417 -53.26 2.26 -43.40
CA PRO A 417 -53.10 0.88 -43.82
C PRO A 417 -52.22 0.10 -42.83
N LEU A 418 -52.22 -1.22 -42.95
CA LEU A 418 -51.35 -2.11 -42.19
C LEU A 418 -49.86 -1.74 -42.37
N PRO A 419 -49.06 -1.76 -41.30
CA PRO A 419 -47.62 -1.52 -41.40
C PRO A 419 -46.92 -2.61 -42.22
N VAL A 420 -45.96 -2.18 -43.04
CA VAL A 420 -45.12 -3.06 -43.90
C VAL A 420 -43.62 -2.87 -43.65
N ARG A 421 -43.25 -1.90 -42.82
CA ARG A 421 -41.86 -1.60 -42.45
C ARG A 421 -41.77 -1.38 -40.95
N HIS A 422 -40.59 -1.66 -40.39
CA HIS A 422 -40.28 -1.31 -39.00
C HIS A 422 -40.24 0.22 -38.81
N SER A 423 -40.39 0.65 -37.58
CA SER A 423 -40.33 2.04 -37.16
C SER A 423 -38.89 2.58 -37.26
N PRO A 424 -38.69 3.88 -37.55
CA PRO A 424 -37.35 4.46 -37.67
C PRO A 424 -36.50 4.39 -36.39
N TYR A 425 -37.13 4.50 -35.22
CA TYR A 425 -36.43 4.53 -33.92
C TYR A 425 -35.65 3.25 -33.61
N VAL A 426 -36.06 2.11 -34.17
CA VAL A 426 -35.44 0.79 -33.90
C VAL A 426 -33.95 0.79 -34.21
N SER A 427 -33.55 1.49 -35.27
CA SER A 427 -32.15 1.67 -35.66
C SER A 427 -31.32 2.51 -34.67
N GLY A 428 -31.98 3.28 -33.81
CA GLY A 428 -31.35 4.09 -32.75
C GLY A 428 -31.08 3.28 -31.49
N VAL A 429 -31.92 2.29 -31.15
CA VAL A 429 -31.92 1.59 -29.86
C VAL A 429 -30.56 0.99 -29.50
N LEU A 430 -29.89 0.30 -30.44
CA LEU A 430 -28.57 -0.32 -30.22
C LEU A 430 -27.39 0.55 -30.66
N ARG A 431 -27.65 1.76 -31.18
CA ARG A 431 -26.59 2.66 -31.65
C ARG A 431 -25.61 3.03 -30.54
N PRO A 432 -26.03 3.39 -29.31
CA PRO A 432 -25.08 3.72 -28.24
C PRO A 432 -24.11 2.57 -27.92
N LEU A 433 -24.62 1.33 -27.84
CA LEU A 433 -23.82 0.13 -27.58
C LEU A 433 -22.84 -0.14 -28.73
N LYS A 434 -23.31 -0.05 -29.98
CA LYS A 434 -22.46 -0.21 -31.16
C LYS A 434 -21.33 0.82 -31.19
N THR A 435 -21.65 2.10 -31.01
CA THR A 435 -20.66 3.19 -31.01
C THR A 435 -19.59 3.01 -29.94
N LEU A 436 -19.98 2.57 -28.73
CA LEU A 436 -19.03 2.29 -27.66
C LEU A 436 -18.06 1.16 -28.03
N LEU A 437 -18.59 0.02 -28.53
CA LEU A 437 -17.81 -1.18 -28.84
C LEU A 437 -16.91 -1.04 -30.07
N GLU A 438 -17.28 -0.17 -31.00
CA GLU A 438 -16.49 0.20 -32.18
C GLU A 438 -15.53 1.37 -31.91
N GLY A 439 -15.66 2.02 -30.75
CA GLY A 439 -14.80 3.12 -30.34
C GLY A 439 -13.35 2.69 -30.11
N GLU A 440 -12.41 3.59 -30.40
CA GLU A 440 -10.96 3.36 -30.25
C GLU A 440 -10.59 2.87 -28.85
N ARG A 441 -11.24 3.42 -27.82
CA ARG A 441 -10.98 3.06 -26.41
C ARG A 441 -11.36 1.61 -26.11
N ALA A 442 -12.54 1.17 -26.56
CA ALA A 442 -12.99 -0.22 -26.37
C ALA A 442 -12.08 -1.20 -27.12
N MET A 443 -11.63 -0.83 -28.33
CA MET A 443 -10.72 -1.66 -29.12
C MET A 443 -9.30 -1.77 -28.53
N THR A 444 -8.85 -0.74 -27.82
CA THR A 444 -7.49 -0.67 -27.28
C THR A 444 -7.39 -1.25 -25.86
N TYR A 445 -8.39 -1.01 -25.01
CA TYR A 445 -8.27 -1.21 -23.57
C TYR A 445 -9.17 -2.30 -23.00
N LEU A 446 -10.20 -2.76 -23.71
CA LEU A 446 -11.03 -3.88 -23.25
C LEU A 446 -10.44 -5.21 -23.71
N THR A 447 -10.40 -6.19 -22.80
CA THR A 447 -10.14 -7.57 -23.16
C THR A 447 -11.32 -8.15 -23.94
N PRO A 448 -11.12 -9.18 -24.78
CA PRO A 448 -12.22 -9.85 -25.48
C PRO A 448 -13.32 -10.35 -24.53
N GLU A 449 -12.93 -10.82 -23.35
CA GLU A 449 -13.85 -11.31 -22.32
C GLU A 449 -14.70 -10.17 -21.76
N ALA A 450 -14.09 -9.06 -21.34
CA ALA A 450 -14.80 -7.90 -20.80
C ALA A 450 -15.69 -7.24 -21.87
N LYS A 451 -15.25 -7.24 -23.13
CA LYS A 451 -16.04 -6.75 -24.27
C LYS A 451 -17.29 -7.60 -24.49
N ASN A 452 -17.17 -8.92 -24.41
CA ASN A 452 -18.29 -9.85 -24.56
C ASN A 452 -19.26 -9.75 -23.36
N GLU A 453 -18.75 -9.65 -22.14
CA GLU A 453 -19.56 -9.44 -20.94
C GLU A 453 -20.39 -8.15 -21.04
N LEU A 454 -19.73 -7.03 -21.35
CA LEU A 454 -20.39 -5.73 -21.54
C LEU A 454 -21.45 -5.78 -22.65
N LEU A 455 -21.16 -6.45 -23.77
CA LEU A 455 -22.09 -6.61 -24.89
C LEU A 455 -23.34 -7.40 -24.47
N LEU A 456 -23.17 -8.55 -23.81
CA LEU A 456 -24.28 -9.42 -23.42
C LEU A 456 -25.16 -8.77 -22.35
N ASP A 457 -24.54 -8.14 -21.34
CA ASP A 457 -25.26 -7.47 -20.26
C ASP A 457 -26.05 -6.26 -20.80
N ALA A 458 -25.42 -5.41 -21.61
CA ALA A 458 -26.10 -4.27 -22.21
C ALA A 458 -27.25 -4.70 -23.13
N ALA A 459 -27.01 -5.68 -24.01
CA ALA A 459 -28.05 -6.21 -24.89
C ALA A 459 -29.24 -6.78 -24.10
N THR A 460 -28.96 -7.50 -23.01
CA THR A 460 -29.99 -8.08 -22.16
C THR A 460 -30.80 -6.99 -21.45
N GLN A 461 -30.16 -6.01 -20.83
CA GLN A 461 -30.84 -4.95 -20.08
C GLN A 461 -31.63 -4.00 -20.98
N ILE A 462 -31.08 -3.61 -22.14
CA ILE A 462 -31.81 -2.81 -23.15
C ILE A 462 -33.05 -3.58 -23.62
N THR A 463 -32.91 -4.89 -23.87
CA THR A 463 -34.05 -5.72 -24.29
C THR A 463 -35.11 -5.85 -23.19
N SER A 464 -34.72 -5.95 -21.92
CA SER A 464 -35.65 -5.93 -20.78
C SER A 464 -36.49 -4.65 -20.75
N ARG A 465 -35.85 -3.48 -20.91
CA ARG A 465 -36.58 -2.20 -20.97
C ARG A 465 -37.49 -2.10 -22.18
N TYR A 466 -37.06 -2.61 -23.33
CA TYR A 466 -37.92 -2.67 -24.51
C TYR A 466 -39.14 -3.59 -24.25
N HIS A 467 -38.92 -4.75 -23.65
CA HIS A 467 -40.01 -5.67 -23.31
C HIS A 467 -41.05 -5.02 -22.39
N GLU A 468 -40.60 -4.37 -21.31
CA GLU A 468 -41.48 -3.68 -20.36
C GLU A 468 -42.35 -2.62 -21.05
N LEU A 469 -41.72 -1.73 -21.84
CA LEU A 469 -42.42 -0.64 -22.54
C LEU A 469 -43.40 -1.16 -23.60
N ALA A 470 -43.01 -2.20 -24.35
CA ALA A 470 -43.87 -2.82 -25.36
C ALA A 470 -45.07 -3.53 -24.72
N ALA A 471 -44.84 -4.30 -23.65
CA ALA A 471 -45.89 -4.99 -22.92
C ALA A 471 -46.91 -4.01 -22.30
N GLU A 472 -46.43 -2.90 -21.73
CA GLU A 472 -47.29 -1.82 -21.23
C GLU A 472 -48.14 -1.22 -22.36
N LEU A 473 -47.53 -0.88 -23.50
CA LEU A 473 -48.24 -0.31 -24.64
C LEU A 473 -49.35 -1.24 -25.17
N ILE A 474 -49.06 -2.53 -25.31
CA ILE A 474 -50.04 -3.54 -25.75
C ILE A 474 -51.17 -3.69 -24.73
N SER A 475 -50.84 -3.72 -23.44
CA SER A 475 -51.82 -3.80 -22.35
C SER A 475 -52.78 -2.61 -22.39
N VAL A 476 -52.26 -1.39 -22.57
CA VAL A 476 -53.07 -0.17 -22.71
C VAL A 476 -53.92 -0.20 -23.97
N ALA A 477 -53.37 -0.63 -25.12
CA ALA A 477 -54.11 -0.74 -26.38
C ALA A 477 -55.31 -1.70 -26.23
N ARG A 478 -55.09 -2.92 -25.70
CA ARG A 478 -56.14 -3.93 -25.46
C ARG A 478 -57.22 -3.46 -24.47
N LYS A 479 -56.84 -2.80 -23.38
CA LYS A 479 -57.80 -2.21 -22.41
C LYS A 479 -58.65 -1.12 -23.05
N THR A 480 -58.03 -0.29 -23.89
CA THR A 480 -58.72 0.81 -24.59
C THR A 480 -59.71 0.25 -25.61
N GLU A 481 -59.31 -0.72 -26.40
CA GLU A 481 -60.17 -1.38 -27.38
C GLU A 481 -61.37 -2.07 -26.72
N SER A 482 -61.14 -2.89 -25.68
CA SER A 482 -62.24 -3.54 -24.95
C SER A 482 -63.22 -2.55 -24.32
N SER A 483 -62.75 -1.38 -23.87
CA SER A 483 -63.59 -0.30 -23.38
C SER A 483 -64.42 0.33 -24.50
N LEU A 484 -63.82 0.58 -25.67
CA LEU A 484 -64.51 1.10 -26.84
C LEU A 484 -65.57 0.11 -27.38
N LEU A 485 -65.26 -1.18 -27.40
CA LEU A 485 -66.21 -2.24 -27.77
C LEU A 485 -67.41 -2.27 -26.82
N LYS A 486 -67.19 -2.17 -25.50
CA LYS A 486 -68.28 -2.08 -24.52
C LYS A 486 -69.15 -0.83 -24.72
N ILE A 487 -68.55 0.31 -25.03
CA ILE A 487 -69.28 1.55 -25.33
C ILE A 487 -70.10 1.41 -26.61
N ARG A 488 -69.50 0.87 -27.69
CA ARG A 488 -70.20 0.60 -28.96
C ARG A 488 -71.37 -0.36 -28.76
N GLN A 489 -71.17 -1.47 -28.04
CA GLN A 489 -72.23 -2.42 -27.71
C GLN A 489 -73.33 -1.79 -26.84
N GLY A 490 -72.97 -0.93 -25.88
CA GLY A 490 -73.92 -0.19 -25.04
C GLY A 490 -74.70 0.91 -25.79
N ALA A 491 -74.13 1.46 -26.85
CA ALA A 491 -74.80 2.39 -27.77
C ALA A 491 -75.72 1.64 -28.76
N GLN A 492 -75.27 0.51 -29.32
CA GLN A 492 -76.07 -0.35 -30.18
C GLN A 492 -77.30 -0.93 -29.46
N ARG A 493 -77.16 -1.32 -28.19
CA ARG A 493 -78.30 -1.75 -27.35
C ARG A 493 -79.35 -0.66 -27.11
N ARG A 494 -78.96 0.62 -27.15
CA ARG A 494 -79.88 1.77 -27.02
C ARG A 494 -80.53 2.20 -28.34
N ALA A 495 -79.91 1.87 -29.47
CA ALA A 495 -80.34 2.32 -30.80
C ALA A 495 -81.16 1.28 -31.59
N GLY A 496 -81.40 0.07 -31.06
CA GLY A 496 -82.32 -0.91 -31.67
C GLY A 496 -81.91 -1.43 -33.05
N ALA A 497 -80.62 -1.43 -33.40
CA ALA A 497 -80.13 -1.90 -34.69
C ALA A 497 -79.64 -3.36 -34.62
N SER A 498 -80.15 -4.20 -35.53
CA SER A 498 -79.75 -5.60 -35.74
C SER A 498 -78.30 -5.71 -36.27
N SER A 499 -77.59 -6.73 -35.82
CA SER A 499 -76.20 -7.04 -36.20
C SER A 499 -76.14 -7.71 -37.56
N ASP A 500 -75.64 -7.02 -38.58
CA ASP A 500 -75.06 -7.64 -39.77
C ASP A 500 -74.15 -6.63 -40.48
N VAL A 501 -72.97 -6.43 -39.92
CA VAL A 501 -71.79 -6.02 -40.69
C VAL A 501 -70.61 -6.83 -40.15
N SER A 502 -70.12 -7.74 -40.97
CA SER A 502 -68.85 -8.44 -40.76
C SER A 502 -67.71 -7.42 -40.79
N ASP A 503 -67.30 -6.96 -39.60
CA ASP A 503 -66.07 -6.19 -39.39
C ASP A 503 -64.85 -7.11 -39.68
N HIS A 504 -64.55 -7.33 -40.97
CA HIS A 504 -63.24 -7.83 -41.42
C HIS A 504 -62.16 -6.74 -41.40
N ASN A 505 -62.43 -5.60 -40.75
CA ASN A 505 -61.45 -4.56 -40.56
C ASN A 505 -60.52 -4.94 -39.39
N VAL A 506 -59.25 -5.16 -39.72
CA VAL A 506 -58.16 -5.38 -38.77
C VAL A 506 -58.22 -4.33 -37.66
N SER A 507 -58.21 -4.78 -36.41
CA SER A 507 -58.30 -3.90 -35.25
C SER A 507 -57.10 -2.95 -35.18
N ASP A 508 -57.30 -1.75 -34.64
CA ASP A 508 -56.22 -0.83 -34.33
C ASP A 508 -55.17 -1.49 -33.42
N THR A 509 -55.59 -2.38 -32.52
CA THR A 509 -54.69 -3.17 -31.66
C THR A 509 -53.86 -4.16 -32.47
N ASP A 510 -54.44 -4.79 -33.50
CA ASP A 510 -53.72 -5.71 -34.38
C ASP A 510 -52.70 -4.96 -35.23
N LYS A 511 -53.02 -3.73 -35.70
CA LYS A 511 -52.07 -2.87 -36.41
C LYS A 511 -50.90 -2.46 -35.50
N ILE A 512 -51.17 -2.14 -34.24
CA ILE A 512 -50.14 -1.82 -33.23
C ILE A 512 -49.25 -3.04 -32.96
N CYS A 513 -49.84 -4.22 -32.74
CA CYS A 513 -49.09 -5.47 -32.54
C CYS A 513 -48.24 -5.81 -33.77
N MET A 514 -48.78 -5.63 -34.98
CA MET A 514 -48.04 -5.85 -36.23
C MET A 514 -46.87 -4.88 -36.39
N GLN A 515 -47.03 -3.59 -36.06
CA GLN A 515 -45.92 -2.63 -36.09
C GLN A 515 -44.81 -3.07 -35.13
N LEU A 516 -45.16 -3.39 -33.87
CA LEU A 516 -44.19 -3.86 -32.89
C LEU A 516 -43.51 -5.16 -33.33
N PHE A 517 -44.24 -6.07 -33.96
CA PHE A 517 -43.68 -7.31 -34.50
C PHE A 517 -42.59 -7.03 -35.55
N LEU A 518 -42.85 -6.13 -36.51
CA LEU A 518 -41.85 -5.70 -37.49
C LEU A 518 -40.65 -5.01 -36.83
N ASP A 519 -40.91 -4.18 -35.81
CA ASP A 519 -39.86 -3.49 -35.04
C ASP A 519 -38.94 -4.48 -34.32
N ILE A 520 -39.51 -5.51 -33.70
CA ILE A 520 -38.77 -6.52 -32.93
C ILE A 520 -37.99 -7.46 -33.83
N GLN A 521 -38.50 -7.77 -35.04
CA GLN A 521 -37.73 -8.49 -36.05
C GLN A 521 -36.47 -7.71 -36.45
N GLU A 522 -36.60 -6.41 -36.70
CA GLU A 522 -35.45 -5.57 -37.05
C GLU A 522 -34.47 -5.37 -35.89
N TYR A 523 -34.99 -5.22 -34.67
CA TYR A 523 -34.18 -5.22 -33.45
C TYR A 523 -33.39 -6.53 -33.29
N GLY A 524 -34.02 -7.68 -33.57
CA GLY A 524 -33.37 -9.00 -33.57
C GLY A 524 -32.25 -9.13 -34.60
N ARG A 525 -32.46 -8.61 -35.83
CA ARG A 525 -31.39 -8.53 -36.86
C ARG A 525 -30.24 -7.64 -36.42
N SER A 526 -30.55 -6.53 -35.76
CA SER A 526 -29.55 -5.60 -35.23
C SER A 526 -28.71 -6.22 -34.11
N LEU A 527 -29.32 -7.03 -33.22
CA LEU A 527 -28.59 -7.83 -32.22
C LEU A 527 -27.66 -8.85 -32.88
N ALA A 528 -28.15 -9.56 -33.90
CA ALA A 528 -27.34 -10.53 -34.64
C ALA A 528 -26.13 -9.89 -35.34
N ALA A 529 -26.29 -8.66 -35.85
CA ALA A 529 -25.18 -7.89 -36.44
C ALA A 529 -24.09 -7.51 -35.41
N LEU A 530 -24.44 -7.45 -34.12
CA LEU A 530 -23.48 -7.27 -33.02
C LEU A 530 -22.92 -8.61 -32.50
N GLY A 531 -23.29 -9.74 -33.11
CA GLY A 531 -22.86 -11.07 -32.69
C GLY A 531 -23.71 -11.69 -31.57
N VAL A 532 -24.84 -11.08 -31.20
CA VAL A 532 -25.73 -11.58 -30.15
C VAL A 532 -26.93 -12.30 -30.75
N GLN A 533 -27.12 -13.57 -30.40
CA GLN A 533 -28.31 -14.31 -30.80
C GLN A 533 -29.49 -13.85 -29.96
N ALA A 534 -30.46 -13.17 -30.58
CA ALA A 534 -31.65 -12.68 -29.90
C ALA A 534 -32.43 -13.80 -29.19
N ALA A 535 -32.39 -15.02 -29.74
CA ALA A 535 -32.99 -16.18 -29.11
C ALA A 535 -32.35 -16.56 -27.77
N ASP A 536 -31.14 -16.13 -27.45
CA ASP A 536 -30.47 -16.47 -26.17
C ASP A 536 -30.83 -15.49 -25.05
N ILE A 537 -31.43 -14.34 -25.37
CA ILE A 537 -31.86 -13.32 -24.41
C ILE A 537 -33.28 -13.64 -23.92
N PRO A 538 -33.50 -14.02 -22.64
CA PRO A 538 -34.82 -14.38 -22.14
C PRO A 538 -35.86 -13.24 -22.28
N PRO A 539 -35.52 -11.96 -21.98
CA PRO A 539 -36.42 -10.84 -22.26
C PRO A 539 -36.87 -10.71 -23.73
N TYR A 540 -36.00 -11.08 -24.68
CA TYR A 540 -36.34 -11.07 -26.10
C TYR A 540 -37.39 -12.12 -26.43
N ARG A 541 -37.27 -13.33 -25.86
CA ARG A 541 -38.27 -14.40 -26.04
C ARG A 541 -39.64 -13.96 -25.52
N SER A 542 -39.69 -13.34 -24.35
CA SER A 542 -40.92 -12.79 -23.78
C SER A 542 -41.50 -11.67 -24.66
N LEU A 543 -40.64 -10.78 -25.14
CA LEU A 543 -41.02 -9.71 -26.07
C LEU A 543 -41.61 -10.28 -27.37
N TRP A 544 -40.97 -11.28 -27.98
CA TRP A 544 -41.46 -11.98 -29.15
C TRP A 544 -42.84 -12.60 -28.93
N GLN A 545 -43.03 -13.31 -27.81
CA GLN A 545 -44.32 -13.91 -27.45
C GLN A 545 -45.43 -12.87 -27.27
N CYS A 546 -45.11 -11.66 -26.81
CA CYS A 546 -46.10 -10.60 -26.65
C CYS A 546 -46.63 -10.03 -27.98
N VAL A 547 -45.80 -10.00 -29.03
CA VAL A 547 -46.12 -9.29 -30.29
C VAL A 547 -46.35 -10.20 -31.48
N ALA A 548 -45.78 -11.42 -31.47
CA ALA A 548 -45.81 -12.30 -32.63
C ALA A 548 -47.23 -12.83 -32.89
N PRO A 549 -47.65 -12.92 -34.16
CA PRO A 549 -48.85 -13.64 -34.56
C PRO A 549 -48.86 -15.06 -34.01
N SER A 550 -50.03 -15.61 -33.68
CA SER A 550 -50.18 -16.91 -33.02
C SER A 550 -49.49 -18.07 -33.76
N ASP A 551 -49.40 -17.99 -35.09
CA ASP A 551 -48.71 -18.95 -35.96
C ASP A 551 -47.17 -18.84 -35.92
N ARG A 552 -46.61 -17.75 -35.38
CA ARG A 552 -45.16 -17.46 -35.35
C ARG A 552 -44.57 -17.34 -33.94
N GLN A 553 -45.37 -17.55 -32.90
CA GLN A 553 -44.92 -17.45 -31.50
C GLN A 553 -43.91 -18.54 -31.09
N SER A 554 -43.96 -19.71 -31.72
CA SER A 554 -43.11 -20.86 -31.38
C SER A 554 -41.72 -20.83 -32.01
N LEU A 555 -41.47 -19.93 -32.97
CA LEU A 555 -40.25 -19.91 -33.76
C LEU A 555 -39.75 -18.47 -33.97
N ILE A 556 -38.62 -18.15 -33.33
CA ILE A 556 -37.92 -16.87 -33.54
C ILE A 556 -37.10 -16.98 -34.82
N LYS A 557 -37.64 -16.47 -35.93
CA LYS A 557 -36.93 -16.31 -37.21
C LYS A 557 -37.27 -14.94 -37.80
N PHE A 558 -36.26 -14.28 -38.34
CA PHE A 558 -36.34 -12.93 -38.89
C PHE A 558 -36.17 -12.92 -40.40
#